data_AF-A0A929B7J4-F1
#
_entry.id   AF-A0A929B7J4-F1
#
_cell.length_a   1.000
_cell.length_b   1.000
_cell.length_c   1.000
_cell.angle_alpha   90.00
_cell.angle_beta   90.00
_cell.angle_gamma   90.00
#
_symmetry.space_group_name_H-M   'P 1'
#
loop_
_entity.id
_entity.type
_entity.pdbx_description
1 polymer ?
#
loop_
_entity_poly.entity_id
_entity_poly.type
_entity_poly.pdbx_seq_one_letter_code
_entity_poly.pdbx_strand_id
1 'polypeptide(L)'
;MSLENLKNKPLVEAIFEIRWSVEQQNQLSIDPNIQFLLGRLFDRISSEYPTYEQLPSSLVPENMAEGLVKHRFRTTRNWYFDCQ
;
A
#
# COMPACT_ATOMS: atom_id res chain seq x y z
N MET A 1 20.93 23.30 10.34
CA MET A 1 20.99 23.34 8.86
C MET A 1 19.63 23.82 8.37
N SER A 2 19.54 25.06 7.90
CA SER A 2 18.28 25.63 7.40
C SER A 2 17.97 25.04 6.02
N LEU A 3 16.75 24.56 5.84
CA LEU A 3 16.23 23.98 4.58
C LEU A 3 15.94 25.07 3.53
N GLU A 4 16.79 26.10 3.45
CA GLU A 4 16.54 27.28 2.66
C GLU A 4 16.84 27.02 1.17
N ASN A 5 15.75 27.03 0.40
CA ASN A 5 15.67 27.15 -1.07
C ASN A 5 16.24 26.00 -1.92
N LEU A 6 15.40 25.00 -2.20
CA LEU A 6 15.53 24.18 -3.42
C LEU A 6 14.39 24.54 -4.39
N LYS A 7 14.77 25.07 -5.57
CA LYS A 7 13.89 25.65 -6.60
C LYS A 7 12.93 24.65 -7.25
N ASN A 8 13.28 23.36 -7.21
CA ASN A 8 12.47 22.22 -7.64
C ASN A 8 12.61 21.11 -6.59
N LYS A 9 12.03 21.24 -5.39
CA LYS A 9 11.95 20.10 -4.47
C LYS A 9 10.78 19.25 -4.91
N PRO A 10 10.96 18.07 -5.53
CA PRO A 10 9.82 17.24 -5.78
C PRO A 10 9.43 16.65 -4.43
N LEU A 11 8.28 17.06 -3.90
CA LEU A 11 7.57 16.17 -2.99
C LEU A 11 7.06 15.05 -3.91
N VAL A 12 7.90 14.03 -4.11
CA VAL A 12 7.69 12.98 -5.11
C VAL A 12 6.49 12.10 -4.75
N GLU A 13 6.20 11.95 -3.45
CA GLU A 13 5.11 11.10 -2.94
C GLU A 13 4.62 11.61 -1.58
N ALA A 14 3.31 11.55 -1.36
CA ALA A 14 2.69 11.72 -0.04
C ALA A 14 1.91 10.44 0.28
N ILE A 15 2.33 9.73 1.33
CA ILE A 15 1.66 8.52 1.80
C ILE A 15 0.72 8.92 2.93
N PHE A 16 -0.57 8.61 2.77
CA PHE A 16 -1.58 8.80 3.79
C PHE A 16 -2.10 7.43 4.24
N GLU A 17 -1.97 7.14 5.53
CA GLU A 17 -2.40 5.88 6.14
C GLU A 17 -3.48 6.18 7.18
N ILE A 18 -4.67 5.58 7.00
CA ILE A 18 -5.72 5.55 8.02
C ILE A 18 -5.76 4.15 8.62
N ARG A 19 -5.61 4.08 9.94
CA ARG A 19 -5.85 2.87 10.73
C ARG A 19 -7.16 3.03 11.49
N TRP A 20 -8.06 2.07 11.35
CA TRP A 20 -9.25 1.99 12.18
C TRP A 20 -9.37 0.58 12.75
N SER A 21 -9.90 0.49 13.96
CA SER A 21 -10.29 -0.76 14.59
C SER A 21 -11.76 -0.65 14.98
N VAL A 22 -12.46 -1.78 14.98
CA VAL A 22 -13.82 -1.86 15.52
C VAL A 22 -13.70 -2.34 16.96
N GLU A 23 -14.24 -1.58 17.92
CA GLU A 23 -14.34 -2.06 19.30
C GLU A 23 -15.27 -3.28 19.35
N GLN A 24 -14.70 -4.46 19.54
CA GLN A 24 -15.44 -5.70 19.64
C GLN A 24 -15.79 -5.99 21.10
N GLN A 25 -17.07 -6.15 21.38
CA GLN A 25 -17.57 -6.49 22.73
C GLN A 25 -17.19 -7.91 23.18
N ASN A 26 -16.72 -8.77 22.27
CA ASN A 26 -16.25 -10.13 22.57
C ASN A 26 -14.89 -10.40 21.93
N GLN A 27 -13.90 -10.80 22.74
CA GLN A 27 -12.52 -11.14 22.34
C GLN A 27 -12.40 -12.33 21.34
N LEU A 28 -13.52 -12.97 20.99
CA LEU A 28 -13.58 -14.15 20.11
C LEU A 28 -13.95 -13.81 18.66
N SER A 29 -14.23 -12.55 18.35
CA SER A 29 -14.66 -12.13 17.01
C SER A 29 -13.78 -11.00 16.49
N ILE A 30 -12.46 -11.18 16.59
CA ILE A 30 -11.50 -10.49 15.71
C ILE A 30 -12.01 -10.73 14.30
N ASP A 31 -12.50 -9.71 13.59
CA ASP A 31 -12.84 -9.83 12.17
C ASP A 31 -11.58 -10.34 11.43
N PRO A 32 -11.47 -11.65 11.17
CA PRO A 32 -10.15 -12.24 11.09
C PRO A 32 -9.56 -12.07 9.70
N ASN A 33 -10.39 -11.87 8.68
CA ASN A 33 -9.98 -11.92 7.29
C ASN A 33 -11.12 -11.38 6.43
N ILE A 34 -11.17 -10.08 6.13
CA ILE A 34 -11.74 -9.71 4.82
C ILE A 34 -10.74 -10.26 3.81
N GLN A 35 -10.99 -11.49 3.32
CA GLN A 35 -10.21 -12.06 2.24
C GLN A 35 -10.41 -11.19 1.02
N PHE A 36 -9.39 -10.40 0.77
CA PHE A 36 -9.38 -9.50 -0.34
C PHE A 36 -9.18 -10.30 -1.63
N LEU A 37 -10.18 -10.29 -2.52
CA LEU A 37 -10.04 -10.90 -3.84
C LEU A 37 -9.14 -10.02 -4.70
N LEU A 38 -7.83 -10.20 -4.57
CA LEU A 38 -6.80 -9.40 -5.22
C LEU A 38 -7.04 -9.24 -6.72
N GLY A 39 -7.40 -10.33 -7.41
CA GLY A 39 -7.71 -10.31 -8.84
C GLY A 39 -8.87 -9.36 -9.18
N ARG A 40 -9.96 -9.41 -8.39
CA ARG A 40 -11.12 -8.53 -8.61
C ARG A 40 -10.80 -7.06 -8.35
N LEU A 41 -9.89 -6.75 -7.41
CA LEU A 41 -9.40 -5.38 -7.27
C LEU A 41 -8.57 -4.99 -8.47
N PHE A 42 -7.61 -5.81 -8.85
CA PHE A 42 -6.70 -5.51 -9.94
C PHE A 42 -7.48 -5.23 -11.22
N ASP A 43 -8.51 -6.01 -11.53
CA ASP A 43 -9.41 -5.75 -12.67
C ASP A 43 -10.04 -4.35 -12.64
N ARG A 44 -10.31 -3.80 -11.44
CA ARG A 44 -10.93 -2.47 -11.26
C ARG A 44 -9.94 -1.31 -11.33
N ILE A 45 -8.68 -1.53 -10.97
CA ILE A 45 -7.67 -0.46 -10.87
C ILE A 45 -6.61 -0.53 -11.98
N SER A 46 -6.53 -1.65 -12.72
CA SER A 46 -5.49 -1.89 -13.73
C SER A 46 -5.48 -0.89 -14.87
N SER A 47 -6.59 -0.19 -15.13
CA SER A 47 -6.65 0.91 -16.10
C SER A 47 -5.71 2.06 -15.72
N GLU A 48 -5.53 2.32 -14.43
CA GLU A 48 -4.69 3.41 -13.91
C GLU A 48 -3.37 2.86 -13.31
N TYR A 49 -3.41 1.68 -12.70
CA TYR A 49 -2.28 1.04 -12.02
C TYR A 49 -1.98 -0.36 -12.59
N PRO A 50 -1.49 -0.46 -13.84
CA PRO A 50 -1.32 -1.75 -14.52
C PRO A 50 -0.15 -2.60 -13.97
N THR A 51 0.78 -1.99 -13.24
CA THR A 51 1.97 -2.69 -12.75
C THR A 51 1.71 -3.24 -11.35
N TYR A 52 1.68 -4.57 -11.22
CA TYR A 52 1.55 -5.25 -9.93
C TYR A 52 2.89 -5.80 -9.42
N GLU A 53 3.17 -5.59 -8.14
CA GLU A 53 4.32 -6.15 -7.41
C GLU A 53 3.83 -6.79 -6.11
N GLN A 54 4.18 -8.07 -5.93
CA GLN A 54 3.98 -8.78 -4.67
C GLN A 54 5.17 -8.50 -3.75
N LEU A 55 4.92 -7.94 -2.57
CA LEU A 55 5.95 -7.61 -1.59
C LEU A 55 6.29 -8.82 -0.70
N PRO A 56 7.50 -8.91 -0.11
CA PRO A 56 7.90 -10.03 0.76
C PRO A 56 6.95 -10.27 1.95
N SER A 57 6.34 -9.21 2.46
CA SER A 57 5.29 -9.22 3.49
C SER A 57 4.05 -10.02 3.10
N SER A 58 3.84 -10.35 1.82
CA SER A 58 2.75 -11.23 1.38
C SER A 58 2.87 -12.65 1.93
N LEU A 59 4.06 -13.07 2.35
CA LEU A 59 4.30 -14.37 2.96
C LEU A 59 3.82 -14.42 4.42
N VAL A 60 3.55 -13.27 5.04
CA VAL A 60 3.10 -13.18 6.43
C VAL A 60 1.62 -13.60 6.50
N PRO A 61 1.26 -14.55 7.39
CA PRO A 61 -0.12 -14.95 7.64
C PRO A 61 -1.03 -13.75 7.96
N GLU A 62 -2.29 -13.79 7.53
CA GLU A 62 -3.22 -12.66 7.67
C GLU A 62 -3.35 -12.16 9.11
N ASN A 63 -3.43 -13.09 10.08
CA ASN A 63 -3.54 -12.82 11.51
C ASN A 63 -2.32 -12.11 12.11
N MET A 64 -1.22 -12.01 11.36
CA MET A 64 0.03 -11.35 11.75
C MET A 64 0.40 -10.21 10.80
N ALA A 65 -0.45 -9.91 9.81
CA ALA A 65 -0.15 -8.96 8.74
C ALA A 65 -0.81 -7.59 8.93
N GLU A 66 -1.32 -7.30 10.13
CA GLU A 66 -1.91 -6.01 10.45
C GLU A 66 -0.89 -4.88 10.18
N GLY A 67 -1.30 -3.89 9.38
CA GLY A 67 -0.44 -2.77 8.98
C GLY A 67 0.70 -3.13 8.00
N LEU A 68 0.79 -4.37 7.53
CA LEU A 68 1.78 -4.75 6.52
C LEU A 68 1.21 -4.60 5.11
N VAL A 69 1.88 -3.79 4.28
CA VAL A 69 1.55 -3.70 2.86
C VAL A 69 2.01 -4.97 2.17
N LYS A 70 1.09 -5.79 1.65
CA LYS A 70 1.42 -7.04 0.91
C LYS A 70 1.55 -6.83 -0.59
N HIS A 71 0.69 -5.98 -1.17
CA HIS A 71 0.54 -5.80 -2.60
C HIS A 71 0.79 -4.35 -2.97
N ARG A 72 1.55 -4.13 -4.04
CA ARG A 72 1.81 -2.78 -4.58
C ARG A 72 1.35 -2.72 -6.03
N PHE A 73 0.63 -1.65 -6.36
CA PHE A 73 0.20 -1.33 -7.72
C PHE A 73 0.83 0.00 -8.14
N ARG A 74 1.29 0.10 -9.39
CA ARG A 74 1.95 1.31 -9.92
C ARG A 74 1.42 1.65 -11.31
N THR A 75 1.46 2.94 -11.63
CA THR A 75 1.20 3.48 -12.96
C THR A 75 2.30 3.06 -13.95
N THR A 76 3.55 2.97 -13.50
CA THR A 76 4.70 2.55 -14.31
C THR A 76 5.64 1.62 -13.55
N ARG A 77 6.43 0.83 -14.29
CA ARG A 77 7.36 -0.16 -13.73
C ARG A 77 8.55 0.47 -13.01
N ASN A 78 8.92 1.70 -13.38
CA ASN A 78 10.09 2.42 -12.91
C ASN A 78 9.80 3.92 -12.86
N TRP A 79 9.90 4.56 -11.70
CA TRP A 79 9.90 6.03 -11.58
C TRP A 79 11.30 6.57 -11.24
N TYR A 80 12.20 5.70 -10.76
CA TYR A 80 13.52 6.10 -10.23
C TYR A 80 14.61 6.25 -11.32
N PHE A 81 14.35 5.82 -12.56
CA PHE A 81 15.34 5.81 -13.64
C PHE A 81 15.18 6.94 -14.67
N ASP A 82 14.15 7.77 -14.56
CA ASP A 82 13.92 8.91 -15.48
C ASP A 82 14.68 10.19 -15.06
N CYS A 83 15.62 10.07 -14.11
CA CYS A 83 16.64 11.08 -13.84
C CYS A 83 18.00 10.59 -14.34
N GLN A 84 18.21 10.61 -15.66
CA GLN A 84 19.52 10.72 -16.28
C GLN A 84 19.53 11.89 -17.26
#